data_AF-A0A4R9K3F7-F1
#
_entry.id   AF-A0A4R9K3F7-F1
#
_cell.length_a   1.000
_cell.length_b   1.000
_cell.length_c   1.000
_cell.angle_alpha   90.00
_cell.angle_beta   90.00
_cell.angle_gamma   90.00
#
_symmetry.space_group_name_H-M   'P 1'
#
loop_
_entity.id
_entity.type
_entity.pdbx_description
1 polymer ?
#
loop_
_entity_poly.entity_id
_entity_poly.type
_entity_poly.pdbx_seq_one_letter_code
_entity_poly.pdbx_strand_id
1 'polypeptide(L)'
;METSSGSGKKYSGSSRSKFLKGSCQLLEIYTSEGCSPCPPADAWISSLKNSEDLWKKVALLSFHVDYWDFTRWKDKFAHKTHGARQRYYANLWHSSTVYTPGIV
;
A
#
# COMPACT_ATOMS: atom_id res chain seq x y z
N MET A 1 -13.94 -30.26 45.83
CA MET A 1 -14.92 -29.97 44.77
C MET A 1 -14.17 -29.22 43.69
N GLU A 2 -13.68 -29.95 42.70
CA GLU A 2 -12.99 -29.42 41.53
C GLU A 2 -14.03 -28.86 40.55
N THR A 3 -13.76 -27.68 39.99
CA THR A 3 -14.49 -27.20 38.82
C THR A 3 -13.51 -26.60 37.81
N SER A 4 -13.36 -27.32 36.69
CA SER A 4 -13.29 -26.84 35.30
C SER A 4 -12.28 -25.73 34.97
N SER A 5 -11.16 -26.04 34.30
CA SER A 5 -11.08 -26.16 32.82
C SER A 5 -11.48 -24.86 32.09
N GLY A 6 -10.47 -24.21 31.50
CA GLY A 6 -10.62 -23.03 30.65
C GLY A 6 -9.31 -22.66 29.94
N SER A 7 -8.88 -23.52 29.03
CA SER A 7 -7.71 -23.34 28.17
C SER A 7 -7.89 -22.13 27.23
N GLY A 8 -7.15 -21.05 27.46
CA GLY A 8 -7.08 -19.88 26.57
C GLY A 8 -6.19 -20.17 25.36
N LYS A 9 -6.80 -20.22 24.18
CA LYS A 9 -6.21 -20.58 22.88
C LYS A 9 -4.96 -19.75 22.54
N LYS A 10 -3.85 -20.44 22.23
CA LYS A 10 -2.71 -19.87 21.51
C LYS A 10 -3.14 -19.58 20.08
N TYR A 11 -3.21 -18.31 19.68
CA TYR A 11 -3.31 -17.93 18.27
C TYR A 11 -1.93 -18.06 17.62
N SER A 12 -1.52 -19.32 17.38
CA SER A 12 -0.43 -19.64 16.47
C SER A 12 -1.02 -19.74 15.07
N GLY A 13 -0.96 -18.64 14.33
CA GLY A 13 -1.48 -18.55 12.97
C GLY A 13 -0.57 -17.69 12.10
N SER A 14 0.71 -18.04 12.01
CA SER A 14 1.57 -17.50 10.94
C SER A 14 1.18 -18.17 9.63
N SER A 15 0.06 -17.72 9.04
CA SER A 15 -0.31 -18.09 7.68
C SER A 15 0.64 -17.34 6.73
N ARG A 16 1.78 -17.95 6.39
CA ARG A 16 2.52 -17.54 5.21
C ARG A 16 1.64 -17.84 4.00
N SER A 17 1.02 -16.81 3.44
CA SER A 17 0.28 -16.93 2.19
C SER A 17 1.27 -17.38 1.11
N LYS A 18 1.19 -18.64 0.71
CA LYS A 18 2.04 -19.21 -0.34
C LYS A 18 1.47 -18.72 -1.66
N PHE A 19 2.21 -17.87 -2.38
CA PHE A 19 1.78 -17.38 -3.69
C PHE A 19 1.50 -18.56 -4.63
N LEU A 20 0.29 -18.61 -5.18
CA LEU A 20 -0.13 -19.65 -6.09
C LEU A 20 0.64 -19.50 -7.41
N LYS A 21 0.98 -20.61 -8.06
CA LYS A 21 1.64 -20.57 -9.37
C LYS A 21 0.70 -19.86 -10.35
N GLY A 22 1.18 -18.76 -10.95
CA GLY A 22 0.36 -17.89 -11.81
C GLY A 22 -0.36 -16.74 -11.08
N SER A 23 -0.15 -16.54 -9.77
CA SER A 23 -0.65 -15.35 -9.07
C SER A 23 0.23 -14.13 -9.36
N CYS A 24 -0.40 -13.01 -9.70
CA CYS A 24 0.23 -11.71 -9.83
C CYS A 24 -0.15 -10.85 -8.60
N GLN A 25 0.85 -10.32 -7.89
CA GLN A 25 0.66 -9.44 -6.74
C GLN A 25 0.31 -8.03 -7.23
N LEU A 26 -0.72 -7.42 -6.67
CA LEU A 26 -0.98 -6.01 -6.89
C LEU A 26 -0.18 -5.19 -5.89
N LEU A 27 0.59 -4.23 -6.38
CA LEU A 27 1.29 -3.25 -5.56
C LEU A 27 0.67 -1.87 -5.84
N GLU A 28 0.13 -1.23 -4.81
CA GLU A 28 -0.43 0.11 -4.91
C GLU A 28 0.54 1.10 -4.26
N ILE A 29 1.08 2.05 -5.05
CA ILE A 29 1.83 3.17 -4.48
C ILE A 29 0.95 4.41 -4.41
N TYR A 30 1.13 5.19 -3.35
CA TYR A 30 0.52 6.48 -3.12
C TYR A 30 1.62 7.55 -3.13
N THR A 31 1.57 8.44 -4.10
CA THR A 31 2.60 9.46 -4.40
C THR A 31 1.95 10.80 -4.74
N SER A 32 2.76 11.84 -4.93
CA SER A 32 2.32 13.14 -5.48
C SER A 32 3.52 13.91 -6.01
N GLU A 33 3.38 14.64 -7.11
CA GLU A 33 4.41 15.56 -7.58
C GLU A 33 4.73 16.67 -6.56
N GLY A 34 3.75 17.03 -5.71
CA GLY A 34 3.94 18.00 -4.62
C GLY A 34 4.68 17.44 -3.40
N CYS A 35 4.97 16.14 -3.37
CA CYS A 35 5.64 15.46 -2.26
C CYS A 35 7.17 15.45 -2.46
N SER A 36 7.88 16.26 -1.68
CA SER A 36 9.36 16.32 -1.68
C SER A 36 10.07 14.97 -1.46
N PRO A 37 9.63 14.08 -0.56
CA PRO A 37 10.31 12.79 -0.36
C PRO A 37 9.93 11.70 -1.39
N CYS A 38 9.01 11.96 -2.33
CA CYS A 38 8.52 10.97 -3.29
C CYS A 38 9.43 10.66 -4.50
N PRO A 39 10.30 11.55 -5.01
CA PRO A 39 11.11 11.29 -6.21
C PRO A 39 11.93 9.98 -6.19
N PRO A 40 12.54 9.55 -5.07
CA PRO A 40 13.24 8.26 -5.01
C PRO A 40 12.30 7.06 -5.24
N ALA A 41 11.07 7.11 -4.73
CA ALA A 41 10.09 6.04 -4.91
C ALA A 41 9.57 6.00 -6.37
N ASP A 42 9.30 7.15 -6.96
CA ASP A 42 8.87 7.26 -8.36
C ASP A 42 9.96 6.79 -9.33
N ALA A 43 11.23 7.09 -9.02
CA ALA A 43 12.38 6.59 -9.76
C ALA A 43 12.52 5.06 -9.65
N TRP A 44 12.35 4.49 -8.45
CA TRP A 44 12.35 3.05 -8.26
C TRP A 44 11.25 2.37 -9.07
N ILE A 45 10.02 2.90 -9.06
CA ILE A 45 8.92 2.37 -9.88
C ILE A 45 9.24 2.46 -11.37
N SER A 46 9.78 3.59 -11.80
CA SER A 46 10.16 3.78 -13.19
C SER A 46 11.21 2.76 -13.65
N SER A 47 12.09 2.32 -12.75
CA SER A 47 13.08 1.27 -13.05
C SER A 47 12.44 -0.11 -13.30
N LEU A 48 11.28 -0.39 -12.69
CA LEU A 48 10.58 -1.67 -12.84
C LEU A 48 9.98 -1.89 -14.23
N LYS A 49 9.84 -0.84 -15.05
CA LYS A 49 9.34 -0.94 -16.43
C LYS A 49 10.13 -1.91 -17.30
N ASN A 50 11.42 -2.09 -16.99
CA ASN A 50 12.31 -3.00 -17.69
C ASN A 50 12.38 -4.40 -17.05
N SER A 51 11.66 -4.63 -15.96
CA SER A 51 11.65 -5.91 -15.26
C SER A 51 10.73 -6.89 -15.95
N GLU A 52 11.21 -8.11 -16.20
CA GLU A 52 10.38 -9.21 -16.70
C GLU A 52 9.29 -9.65 -15.70
N ASP A 53 9.46 -9.30 -14.43
CA ASP A 53 8.51 -9.65 -13.36
C ASP A 53 7.31 -8.70 -13.33
N LEU A 54 7.44 -7.50 -13.92
CA LEU A 54 6.31 -6.58 -14.07
C LEU A 54 5.25 -7.23 -14.97
N TRP A 55 3.99 -7.16 -14.54
CA TRP A 55 2.81 -7.81 -15.14
C TRP A 55 2.76 -9.34 -15.05
N LYS A 56 3.89 -10.04 -14.83
CA LYS A 56 3.90 -11.50 -14.63
C LYS A 56 3.74 -11.90 -13.17
N LYS A 57 4.50 -11.26 -12.28
CA LYS A 57 4.51 -11.54 -10.84
C LYS A 57 3.99 -10.39 -10.01
N VAL A 58 4.14 -9.16 -10.51
CA VAL A 58 3.68 -7.93 -9.83
C VAL A 58 3.02 -6.99 -10.84
N ALA A 59 1.80 -6.55 -10.55
CA ALA A 59 1.13 -5.44 -11.23
C ALA A 59 1.25 -4.21 -10.33
N LEU A 60 1.75 -3.10 -10.86
CA LEU A 60 1.98 -1.89 -10.09
C LEU A 60 1.04 -0.77 -10.54
N LEU A 61 0.35 -0.16 -9.59
CA LEU A 61 -0.51 1.01 -9.80
C LEU A 61 0.04 2.20 -9.01
N SER A 62 0.10 3.37 -9.65
CA SER A 62 0.44 4.63 -9.00
C SER A 62 -0.80 5.48 -8.80
N PHE A 63 -1.08 5.81 -7.54
CA PHE A 63 -2.18 6.65 -7.12
C PHE A 63 -1.66 7.99 -6.63
N HIS A 64 -1.88 9.02 -7.44
CA HIS A 64 -1.51 10.38 -7.08
C HIS A 64 -2.55 10.96 -6.12
N VAL A 65 -2.14 11.31 -4.91
CA VAL A 65 -3.03 11.83 -3.86
C VAL A 65 -3.15 13.34 -3.93
N ASP A 66 -4.34 13.86 -3.62
CA ASP A 66 -4.67 15.28 -3.71
C ASP A 66 -4.33 16.08 -2.45
N TYR A 67 -4.04 15.42 -1.34
CA TYR A 67 -3.78 16.12 -0.09
C TYR A 67 -2.43 16.85 -0.06
N TRP A 68 -1.66 16.89 -1.16
CA TRP A 68 -0.49 17.77 -1.35
C TRP A 68 -0.76 18.96 -2.29
N ASP A 69 -1.95 19.01 -2.93
CA ASP A 69 -2.30 20.07 -3.88
C ASP A 69 -2.50 21.45 -3.21
N PHE A 70 -2.43 21.51 -1.87
CA PHE A 70 -2.37 22.77 -1.14
C PHE A 70 -1.03 23.51 -1.32
N THR A 71 -0.01 22.84 -1.87
CA THR A 71 1.28 23.48 -2.20
C THR A 71 1.14 24.33 -3.46
N ARG A 72 2.14 25.16 -3.79
CA ARG A 72 2.12 25.96 -5.03
C ARG A 72 2.19 25.11 -6.31
N TRP A 73 2.35 23.80 -6.18
CA TRP A 73 2.32 22.84 -7.27
C TRP A 73 1.09 21.95 -7.13
N LYS A 74 0.23 21.96 -8.15
CA LYS A 74 -0.94 21.09 -8.21
C LYS A 74 -0.62 19.91 -9.12
N ASP A 75 -0.68 18.71 -8.58
CA ASP A 75 -0.43 17.49 -9.33
C ASP A 75 -1.62 17.20 -10.25
N LYS A 76 -1.38 17.17 -11.56
CA LYS A 76 -2.45 16.96 -12.56
C LYS A 76 -3.03 15.55 -12.56
N PHE A 77 -2.31 14.59 -11.98
CA PHE A 77 -2.75 13.21 -11.84
C PHE A 77 -3.45 12.96 -10.50
N ALA A 78 -3.40 13.93 -9.58
CA ALA A 78 -3.99 13.77 -8.26
C ALA A 78 -5.51 13.73 -8.30
N HIS A 79 -6.08 12.88 -7.44
CA HIS A 79 -7.53 12.75 -7.31
C HIS A 79 -7.95 12.43 -5.88
N LYS A 80 -9.04 13.06 -5.42
CA LYS A 80 -9.61 12.89 -4.06
C LYS A 80 -9.86 11.43 -3.67
N THR A 81 -10.27 10.60 -4.63
CA THR A 81 -10.56 9.19 -4.39
C THR A 81 -9.30 8.38 -4.07
N HIS A 82 -8.13 8.80 -4.53
CA HIS A 82 -6.86 8.13 -4.21
C HIS A 82 -6.50 8.32 -2.74
N GLY A 83 -6.59 9.56 -2.23
CA GLY A 83 -6.41 9.83 -0.80
C GLY A 83 -7.48 9.16 0.07
N ALA A 84 -8.72 9.04 -0.43
CA ALA A 84 -9.77 8.30 0.26
C ALA A 84 -9.46 6.79 0.34
N ARG A 85 -8.96 6.20 -0.76
CA ARG A 85 -8.54 4.79 -0.83
C ARG A 85 -7.41 4.49 0.16
N GLN A 86 -6.41 5.36 0.25
CA GLN A 86 -5.32 5.19 1.21
C GLN A 86 -5.80 5.22 2.66
N ARG A 87 -6.70 6.16 2.98
CA ARG A 87 -7.31 6.26 4.33
C ARG A 87 -8.18 5.04 4.64
N TYR A 88 -8.83 4.45 3.65
CA TYR A 88 -9.55 3.19 3.82
C TYR A 88 -8.59 2.07 4.29
N TYR A 89 -7.42 1.91 3.66
CA TYR A 89 -6.41 0.96 4.14
C TYR A 89 -5.88 1.29 5.53
N ALA A 90 -5.58 2.56 5.81
CA ALA A 90 -5.16 2.99 7.15
C ALA A 90 -6.19 2.59 8.23
N ASN A 91 -7.49 2.78 7.96
CA ASN A 91 -8.57 2.36 8.86
C ASN A 91 -8.61 0.85 9.06
N LEU A 92 -8.46 0.05 7.99
CA LEU A 92 -8.41 -1.42 8.08
C LEU A 92 -7.23 -1.91 8.92
N TRP A 93 -6.12 -1.17 8.93
CA TRP A 93 -4.91 -1.51 9.68
C TRP A 93 -4.82 -0.82 11.04
N HIS A 94 -5.87 -0.11 11.47
CA HIS A 94 -5.87 0.67 12.71
C HIS A 94 -4.75 1.72 12.78
N SER A 95 -4.32 2.24 11.63
CA SER A 95 -3.40 3.37 11.53
C SER A 95 -4.17 4.68 11.59
N SER A 96 -3.71 5.62 12.41
CA SER A 96 -4.27 6.97 12.49
C SER A 96 -3.72 7.92 11.42
N THR A 97 -2.75 7.49 10.62
CA THR A 97 -2.06 8.35 9.65
C THR A 97 -1.92 7.70 8.27
N VAL A 98 -1.84 8.55 7.25
CA VAL A 98 -1.42 8.23 5.89
C VAL A 98 -0.22 9.11 5.54
N TYR A 99 0.65 8.64 4.66
CA TYR A 99 1.86 9.35 4.26
C TYR A 99 2.22 9.02 2.81
N THR A 100 3.07 9.86 2.22
CA THR A 100 3.68 9.60 0.90
C THR A 100 5.21 9.72 0.99
N PRO A 101 5.97 8.89 0.26
CA PRO A 101 5.47 7.75 -0.52
C PRO A 101 4.93 6.65 0.40
N GLY A 102 3.79 6.07 0.04
CA GLY A 102 3.14 4.99 0.82
C GLY A 102 2.82 3.80 -0.08
N ILE A 103 2.97 2.57 0.42
CA ILE A 103 2.76 1.34 -0.37
C ILE A 103 1.78 0.43 0.36
N VAL A 104 0.84 -0.13 -0.39
CA VAL A 104 -0.09 -1.19 0.03
C VAL A 104 0.14 -2.44 -0.81
#